data_AF-A0A222VYC4-F1
#
_entry.id   AF-A0A222VYC4-F1
#
_cell.length_a   1.000
_cell.length_b   1.000
_cell.length_c   1.000
_cell.angle_alpha   90.00
_cell.angle_beta   90.00
_cell.angle_gamma   90.00
#
_symmetry.space_group_name_H-M   'P 1'
#
loop_
_entity.id
_entity.type
_entity.pdbx_description
1 polymer ?
#
loop_
_entity_poly.entity_id
_entity_poly.type
_entity_poly.pdbx_seq_one_letter_code
_entity_poly.pdbx_strand_id
1 'polypeptide(L)'
;MAGTRPQRETSYTDELLADGTVHRRYSDGRLEWRTRADSGAVSWRDNANTTGTDEPLGRKIVKRTHSDGSVLYGREAGYGRTLWGDGVLTVNRSSFGGKVGAVLAGVAGGALVAGLAMPPMTMTPEEEEALRQQQGGGGDAGSTGETASDDDGWSDGDGGLDDAGDFG
;
A
#
# COMPACT_ATOMS: atom_id res chain seq x y z
N MET A 1 16.95 15.10 21.88
CA MET A 1 15.77 14.37 22.40
C MET A 1 14.64 14.55 21.40
N ALA A 2 14.25 13.49 20.69
CA ALA A 2 13.14 13.55 19.74
C ALA A 2 11.82 13.50 20.53
N GLY A 3 11.23 14.66 20.78
CA GLY A 3 9.89 14.73 21.36
C GLY A 3 8.90 14.14 20.35
N THR A 4 8.27 13.02 20.71
CA THR A 4 7.15 12.47 19.96
C THR A 4 6.05 13.52 19.95
N ARG A 5 5.92 14.29 18.85
CA ARG A 5 4.76 15.15 18.66
C ARG A 5 3.53 14.26 18.74
N PRO A 6 2.46 14.65 19.48
CA PRO A 6 1.26 13.84 19.55
C PRO A 6 0.73 13.65 18.12
N GLN A 7 0.72 12.39 17.67
CA GLN A 7 0.25 12.07 16.33
C GLN A 7 -1.25 12.30 16.28
N ARG A 8 -1.71 13.18 15.39
CA ARG A 8 -3.13 13.46 15.20
C ARG A 8 -3.68 12.42 14.24
N GLU A 9 -4.55 11.54 14.72
CA GLU A 9 -5.25 10.59 13.85
C GLU A 9 -6.41 11.27 13.14
N THR A 10 -6.56 11.02 11.84
CA THR A 10 -7.76 11.33 11.06
C THR A 10 -8.11 10.12 10.20
N SER A 11 -9.38 9.72 10.23
CA SER A 11 -9.86 8.59 9.43
C SER A 11 -10.44 9.09 8.11
N TYR A 12 -10.51 8.22 7.11
CA TYR A 12 -11.18 8.54 5.85
C TYR A 12 -11.91 7.35 5.25
N THR A 13 -12.91 7.62 4.41
CA THR A 13 -13.59 6.63 3.57
C THR A 13 -13.47 7.00 2.11
N ASP A 14 -13.19 6.03 1.26
CA ASP A 14 -13.08 6.15 -0.18
C ASP A 14 -14.32 5.56 -0.86
N GLU A 15 -14.80 6.26 -1.88
CA GLU A 15 -15.92 5.88 -2.73
C GLU A 15 -15.47 5.98 -4.19
N LEU A 16 -15.57 4.90 -4.97
CA LEU A 16 -15.26 4.93 -6.40
C LEU A 16 -16.44 5.53 -7.17
N LEU A 17 -16.21 6.62 -7.88
CA LEU A 17 -17.21 7.29 -8.71
C LEU A 17 -17.29 6.66 -10.11
N ALA A 18 -18.37 6.97 -10.83
CA ALA A 18 -18.65 6.42 -12.15
C ALA A 18 -17.61 6.83 -13.23
N ASP A 19 -16.91 7.94 -13.02
CA ASP A 19 -15.85 8.45 -13.89
C ASP A 19 -14.47 7.82 -13.59
N GLY A 20 -14.40 6.89 -12.64
CA GLY A 20 -13.15 6.25 -12.20
C GLY A 20 -12.36 7.06 -11.17
N THR A 21 -12.83 8.26 -10.80
CA THR A 21 -12.24 9.04 -9.71
C THR A 21 -12.62 8.44 -8.36
N VAL A 22 -11.69 8.47 -7.40
CA VAL A 22 -11.98 8.11 -6.01
C VAL A 22 -12.32 9.37 -5.23
N HIS A 23 -13.48 9.38 -4.59
CA HIS A 23 -13.88 10.43 -3.65
C HIS A 23 -13.59 9.98 -2.21
N ARG A 24 -12.62 10.62 -1.59
CA ARG A 24 -12.22 10.42 -0.20
C ARG A 24 -12.87 11.44 0.72
N ARG A 25 -13.50 10.97 1.79
CA ARG A 25 -14.08 11.80 2.86
C ARG A 25 -13.32 11.59 4.14
N TYR A 26 -12.72 12.65 4.69
CA TYR A 26 -12.01 12.60 5.97
C TYR A 26 -12.96 12.90 7.14
N SER A 27 -12.68 12.34 8.32
CA SER A 27 -13.48 12.57 9.53
C SER A 27 -13.41 14.01 10.07
N ASP A 28 -12.45 14.80 9.62
CA ASP A 28 -12.30 16.22 9.95
C ASP A 28 -13.06 17.15 8.98
N GLY A 29 -13.82 16.60 8.02
CA GLY A 29 -14.64 17.34 7.08
C GLY A 29 -13.95 17.69 5.75
N ARG A 30 -12.65 17.38 5.59
CA ARG A 30 -11.98 17.51 4.29
C ARG A 30 -12.53 16.48 3.30
N LEU A 31 -12.67 16.88 2.05
CA LEU A 31 -13.02 16.00 0.92
C LEU A 31 -11.90 16.04 -0.10
N GLU A 32 -11.62 14.94 -0.76
CA GLU A 32 -10.54 14.85 -1.74
C GLU A 32 -10.93 13.93 -2.90
N TRP A 33 -10.76 14.41 -4.12
CA TRP A 33 -10.95 13.64 -5.35
C TRP A 33 -9.60 13.20 -5.86
N ARG A 34 -9.44 11.91 -6.15
CA ARG A 34 -8.17 11.27 -6.46
C ARG A 34 -8.27 10.49 -7.76
N THR A 35 -7.28 10.66 -8.63
CA THR A 35 -7.17 9.91 -9.89
C THR A 35 -5.80 9.25 -9.94
N ARG A 36 -5.78 7.92 -10.11
CA ARG A 36 -4.54 7.15 -10.23
C ARG A 36 -4.10 7.09 -11.68
N ALA A 37 -2.84 7.39 -11.94
CA ALA A 37 -2.19 7.18 -13.23
C ALA A 37 -1.59 5.76 -13.32
N ASP A 38 -1.28 5.31 -14.54
CA ASP A 38 -0.67 4.00 -14.79
C ASP A 38 0.68 3.81 -14.10
N SER A 39 1.40 4.92 -13.85
CA SER A 39 2.65 4.93 -13.08
C SER A 39 2.47 4.65 -11.59
N GLY A 40 1.23 4.55 -11.11
CA GLY A 40 0.89 4.42 -9.69
C GLY A 40 0.85 5.76 -8.93
N ALA A 41 1.29 6.86 -9.55
CA ALA A 41 1.11 8.20 -9.02
C ALA A 41 -0.38 8.56 -8.93
N VAL A 42 -0.75 9.36 -7.95
CA VAL A 42 -2.14 9.77 -7.72
C VAL A 42 -2.22 11.29 -7.70
N SER A 43 -2.89 11.87 -8.69
CA SER A 43 -3.26 13.28 -8.63
C SER A 43 -4.47 13.46 -7.72
N TRP A 44 -4.51 14.56 -6.99
CA TRP A 44 -5.61 14.84 -6.08
C TRP A 44 -5.98 16.32 -6.06
N ARG A 45 -7.24 16.58 -5.70
CA ARG A 45 -7.80 17.92 -5.42
C ARG A 45 -8.69 17.84 -4.19
N ASP A 46 -8.63 18.81 -3.29
CA ASP A 46 -9.54 18.89 -2.14
C ASP A 46 -10.68 19.90 -2.32
N ASN A 47 -11.61 19.94 -1.36
CA ASN A 47 -12.73 20.89 -1.32
C ASN A 47 -12.33 22.34 -1.01
N ALA A 48 -11.06 22.60 -0.70
CA ALA A 48 -10.48 23.93 -0.58
C ALA A 48 -9.74 24.38 -1.87
N ASN A 49 -9.84 23.61 -2.96
CA ASN A 49 -9.12 23.79 -4.22
C ASN A 49 -7.59 23.63 -4.11
N THR A 50 -7.08 23.04 -3.03
CA THR A 50 -5.69 22.56 -2.99
C THR A 50 -5.56 21.38 -3.92
N THR A 51 -4.45 21.30 -4.65
CA THR A 51 -4.13 20.20 -5.55
C THR A 51 -2.73 19.67 -5.29
N GLY A 52 -2.48 18.45 -5.73
CA GLY A 52 -1.15 17.87 -5.66
C GLY A 52 -1.09 16.48 -6.27
N THR A 53 0.07 15.86 -6.11
CA THR A 53 0.36 14.51 -6.57
C THR A 53 1.00 13.71 -5.45
N ASP A 54 0.51 12.50 -5.23
CA ASP A 54 1.13 11.52 -4.35
C ASP A 54 1.89 10.49 -5.21
N GLU A 55 3.19 10.39 -5.01
CA GLU A 55 4.08 9.46 -5.70
C GLU A 55 4.56 8.38 -4.71
N PRO A 56 4.38 7.08 -5.01
CA PRO A 56 5.04 6.05 -4.23
C PRO A 56 6.56 6.11 -4.46
N LEU A 57 7.32 6.17 -3.36
CA LEU A 57 8.77 6.06 -3.34
C LEU A 57 9.15 4.72 -2.69
N GLY A 58 9.36 3.70 -3.51
CA GLY A 58 9.59 2.35 -3.00
C GLY A 58 8.33 1.74 -2.36
N ARG A 59 8.53 0.82 -1.41
CA ARG A 59 7.43 0.04 -0.82
C ARG A 59 6.70 0.71 0.35
N LYS A 60 7.34 1.69 0.99
CA LYS A 60 6.87 2.23 2.29
C LYS A 60 6.79 3.74 2.36
N ILE A 61 7.31 4.48 1.37
CA ILE A 61 7.31 5.94 1.40
C ILE A 61 6.38 6.44 0.30
N VAL A 62 5.67 7.51 0.60
CA VAL A 62 4.86 8.27 -0.35
C VAL A 62 5.35 9.71 -0.30
N LYS A 63 5.59 10.32 -1.44
CA LYS A 63 5.89 11.75 -1.57
C LYS A 63 4.62 12.47 -2.03
N ARG A 64 4.11 13.37 -1.21
CA ARG A 64 3.04 14.29 -1.59
C ARG A 64 3.67 15.61 -2.02
N THR A 65 3.49 15.98 -3.28
CA THR A 65 3.88 17.29 -3.82
C THR A 65 2.62 18.12 -3.98
N HIS A 66 2.56 19.25 -3.29
CA HIS A 66 1.48 20.22 -3.43
C HIS A 66 1.71 21.10 -4.66
N SER A 67 0.66 21.72 -5.19
CA SER A 67 0.77 22.62 -6.35
C SER A 67 1.59 23.89 -6.10
N ASP A 68 1.81 24.28 -4.85
CA ASP A 68 2.74 25.34 -4.45
C ASP A 68 4.21 24.89 -4.42
N GLY A 69 4.49 23.63 -4.74
CA GLY A 69 5.82 23.04 -4.75
C GLY A 69 6.28 22.51 -3.39
N SER A 70 5.49 22.66 -2.32
CA SER A 70 5.81 22.08 -1.03
C SER A 70 5.69 20.56 -1.06
N VAL A 71 6.55 19.89 -0.28
CA VAL A 71 6.64 18.43 -0.24
C VAL A 71 6.39 17.92 1.17
N LEU A 72 5.57 16.88 1.28
CA LEU A 72 5.28 16.16 2.50
C LEU A 72 5.48 14.67 2.28
N TYR A 73 6.27 14.02 3.13
CA TYR A 73 6.47 12.57 3.04
C TYR A 73 5.53 11.83 3.98
N GLY A 74 4.95 10.77 3.47
CA GLY A 74 4.18 9.77 4.20
C GLY A 74 4.96 8.46 4.32
N ARG A 75 4.78 7.75 5.41
CA ARG A 75 5.20 6.35 5.57
C ARG A 75 3.98 5.46 5.68
N GLU A 76 3.88 4.50 4.76
CA GLU A 76 2.87 3.45 4.77
C GLU A 76 3.15 2.47 5.92
N ALA A 77 2.13 2.27 6.75
CA ALA A 77 2.11 1.38 7.90
C ALA A 77 1.29 0.10 7.64
N GLY A 78 0.86 -0.12 6.40
CA GLY A 78 -0.02 -1.22 6.00
C GLY A 78 -1.46 -1.04 6.45
N TYR A 79 -2.37 -1.83 5.86
CA TYR A 79 -3.81 -1.80 6.15
C TYR A 79 -4.46 -0.42 5.95
N GLY A 80 -3.99 0.34 4.95
CA GLY A 80 -4.52 1.67 4.63
C GLY A 80 -4.16 2.77 5.63
N ARG A 81 -3.02 2.65 6.31
CA ARG A 81 -2.53 3.63 7.27
C ARG A 81 -1.28 4.32 6.75
N THR A 82 -1.26 5.65 6.81
CA THR A 82 -0.12 6.46 6.36
C THR A 82 0.19 7.51 7.43
N LEU A 83 1.42 7.50 7.95
CA LEU A 83 1.92 8.53 8.87
C LEU A 83 2.66 9.59 8.07
N TRP A 84 2.20 10.84 8.15
CA TRP A 84 2.76 11.97 7.43
C TRP A 84 3.80 12.74 8.27
N GLY A 85 4.71 13.44 7.61
CA GLY A 85 5.80 14.20 8.25
C GLY A 85 5.32 15.34 9.16
N ASP A 86 4.10 15.82 8.96
CA ASP A 86 3.44 16.78 9.83
C ASP A 86 2.91 16.16 11.16
N GLY A 87 2.99 14.83 11.28
CA GLY A 87 2.52 14.07 12.44
C GLY A 87 1.08 13.60 12.33
N VAL A 88 0.41 13.78 11.18
CA VAL A 88 -0.94 13.26 10.96
C VAL A 88 -0.88 11.78 10.57
N LEU A 89 -1.67 10.94 11.24
CA LEU A 89 -1.89 9.55 10.84
C LEU A 89 -3.23 9.46 10.11
N THR A 90 -3.21 9.18 8.81
CA THR A 90 -4.43 8.94 8.04
C THR A 90 -4.77 7.45 8.04
N VAL A 91 -6.02 7.11 8.35
CA VAL A 91 -6.49 5.72 8.45
C VAL A 91 -7.68 5.46 7.53
N ASN A 92 -7.53 4.53 6.60
CA ASN A 92 -8.60 4.09 5.72
C ASN A 92 -9.65 3.27 6.50
N ARG A 93 -10.92 3.68 6.39
CA ARG A 93 -12.11 3.04 6.96
C ARG A 93 -13.08 2.52 5.89
N SER A 94 -12.67 2.51 4.63
CA SER A 94 -13.51 2.08 3.52
C SER A 94 -13.92 0.62 3.68
N SER A 95 -15.22 0.36 3.59
CA SER A 95 -15.76 -0.98 3.36
C SER A 95 -16.10 -1.10 1.87
N PHE A 96 -15.26 -1.78 1.09
CA PHE A 96 -15.60 -2.08 -0.30
C PHE A 96 -16.67 -3.19 -0.30
N GLY A 97 -17.92 -2.89 -0.65
CA GLY A 97 -18.98 -3.89 -0.75
C GLY A 97 -18.84 -4.73 -2.04
N GLY A 98 -18.63 -6.04 -1.91
CA GLY A 98 -18.54 -6.98 -3.05
C GLY A 98 -17.89 -8.31 -2.65
N LYS A 99 -17.93 -9.34 -3.53
CA LYS A 99 -17.40 -10.70 -3.26
C LYS A 99 -15.87 -10.79 -3.04
N VAL A 100 -15.17 -9.66 -3.11
CA VAL A 100 -13.73 -9.50 -2.78
C VAL A 100 -13.53 -8.56 -1.57
N GLY A 101 -14.62 -8.04 -1.01
CA GLY A 101 -14.66 -6.97 -0.02
C GLY A 101 -14.62 -7.43 1.43
N ALA A 102 -13.75 -8.39 1.75
CA ALA A 102 -13.54 -8.78 3.14
C ALA A 102 -12.34 -8.00 3.72
N VAL A 103 -12.67 -7.13 4.67
CA VAL A 103 -11.81 -6.61 5.75
C VAL A 103 -10.91 -5.40 5.43
N LEU A 104 -11.41 -4.20 5.77
CA LEU A 104 -10.68 -3.24 6.65
C LEU A 104 -11.61 -2.66 7.74
N ALA A 105 -12.72 -3.34 8.06
CA ALA A 105 -13.64 -2.92 9.12
C ALA A 105 -13.17 -3.31 10.55
N GLY A 106 -11.94 -3.83 10.69
CA GLY A 106 -11.53 -4.60 11.87
C GLY A 106 -10.42 -4.02 12.75
N VAL A 107 -10.03 -2.75 12.61
CA VAL A 107 -9.13 -2.10 13.59
C VAL A 107 -9.83 -0.89 14.19
N ALA A 108 -10.85 -1.15 15.01
CA ALA A 108 -11.46 -0.14 15.87
C ALA A 108 -10.38 0.54 16.74
N GLY A 109 -10.60 1.81 17.05
CA GLY A 109 -9.63 2.73 17.65
C GLY A 109 -8.92 2.21 18.90
N GLY A 110 -7.66 2.60 19.02
CA GLY A 110 -6.82 2.30 20.17
C GLY A 110 -5.39 2.00 19.76
N ALA A 111 -4.55 3.03 19.72
CA ALA A 111 -3.10 2.98 19.86
C ALA A 111 -2.38 1.71 19.34
N LEU A 112 -2.11 1.65 18.04
CA LEU A 112 -0.86 1.03 17.54
C LEU A 112 0.08 2.13 17.04
N VAL A 113 0.28 3.15 17.88
CA VAL A 113 1.28 4.21 17.68
C VAL A 113 2.68 3.73 18.11
N ALA A 114 2.77 2.61 18.83
CA ALA A 114 4.03 2.01 19.24
C ALA A 114 4.73 1.34 18.04
N GLY A 115 5.81 1.95 17.54
CA GLY A 115 6.74 1.32 16.59
C GLY A 115 6.71 1.86 15.15
N LEU A 116 5.87 2.85 14.83
CA LEU A 116 5.95 3.51 13.52
C LEU A 116 7.15 4.44 13.46
N ALA A 117 8.15 4.06 12.67
CA ALA A 117 9.25 4.95 12.33
C ALA A 117 8.71 6.21 11.67
N MET A 118 9.14 7.39 12.12
CA MET A 118 8.75 8.64 11.49
C MET A 118 9.10 8.63 9.99
N PRO A 119 8.25 9.19 9.12
CA PRO A 119 8.65 9.47 7.75
C PRO A 119 9.82 10.46 7.73
N PRO A 120 10.63 10.47 6.66
CA PRO A 120 11.66 11.48 6.48
C PRO A 120 11.00 12.87 6.40
N MET A 121 11.64 13.88 7.01
CA MET A 121 11.16 15.27 6.93
C MET A 121 11.58 15.95 5.62
N THR A 122 12.73 15.54 5.10
CA THR A 122 13.33 15.99 3.84
C THR A 122 14.06 14.80 3.23
N MET A 123 14.23 14.82 1.91
CA MET A 123 14.96 13.80 1.16
C MET A 123 15.56 14.47 -0.07
N THR A 124 16.76 14.08 -0.46
CA THR A 124 17.39 14.63 -1.67
C THR A 124 16.81 13.96 -2.93
N PRO A 125 16.89 14.60 -4.10
CA PRO A 125 16.41 14.00 -5.34
C PRO A 125 17.04 12.63 -5.63
N GLU A 126 18.33 12.47 -5.31
CA GLU A 126 19.07 11.22 -5.51
C GLU A 126 18.55 10.11 -4.59
N GLU A 127 18.22 10.43 -3.34
CA GLU A 127 17.62 9.49 -2.39
C GLU A 127 16.21 9.04 -2.85
N GLU A 128 15.40 9.97 -3.37
CA GLU A 128 14.09 9.63 -3.93
C GLU A 128 14.22 8.69 -5.13
N GLU A 129 15.17 8.94 -6.04
CA GLU A 129 15.40 8.11 -7.21
C GLU A 129 15.88 6.71 -6.83
N ALA A 130 16.79 6.61 -5.85
CA ALA A 130 17.23 5.32 -5.32
C ALA A 130 16.05 4.49 -4.76
N LEU A 131 15.08 5.13 -4.08
CA LEU A 131 13.87 4.46 -3.61
C LEU A 131 12.95 4.01 -4.76
N ARG A 132 12.80 4.81 -5.82
CA ARG A 132 12.04 4.43 -7.02
C ARG A 132 12.68 3.23 -7.73
N GLN A 133 14.01 3.19 -7.83
CA GLN A 133 14.75 2.08 -8.46
C GLN A 133 14.61 0.77 -7.67
N GLN A 134 14.60 0.82 -6.33
CA GLN A 134 14.35 -0.36 -5.50
C GLN A 134 12.98 -1.01 -5.77
N GLN A 135 11.99 -0.23 -6.24
CA GLN A 135 10.67 -0.75 -6.64
C GLN A 135 10.70 -1.41 -8.02
N GLY A 136 11.43 -0.82 -8.97
CA GLY A 136 11.56 -1.34 -10.34
C GLY A 136 12.40 -2.61 -10.46
N GLY A 137 13.27 -2.90 -9.48
CA GLY A 137 14.12 -4.10 -9.46
C GLY A 137 13.57 -5.30 -8.67
N GLY A 138 12.35 -5.22 -8.14
CA GLY A 138 11.78 -6.21 -7.22
C GLY A 138 10.64 -7.04 -7.82
N GLY A 139 10.87 -7.68 -8.97
CA GLY A 139 10.05 -8.79 -9.44
C GLY A 139 10.57 -10.11 -8.85
N ASP A 140 9.66 -10.94 -8.34
CA ASP A 140 9.85 -12.32 -7.88
C ASP A 140 10.76 -12.58 -6.65
N ALA A 141 10.10 -12.79 -5.51
CA ALA A 141 10.60 -13.70 -4.47
C ALA A 141 9.46 -14.67 -4.11
N GLY A 142 8.93 -15.33 -5.14
CA GLY A 142 8.33 -16.66 -5.01
C GLY A 142 9.40 -17.70 -5.37
N SER A 143 9.55 -18.72 -4.53
CA SER A 143 10.39 -19.90 -4.73
C SER A 143 11.91 -19.75 -4.52
N THR A 144 12.37 -20.16 -3.35
CA THR A 144 13.58 -21.00 -3.16
C THR A 144 13.59 -21.49 -1.71
N GLY A 145 12.74 -22.48 -1.45
CA GLY A 145 12.81 -23.32 -0.27
C GLY A 145 13.24 -24.72 -0.71
N GLU A 146 14.46 -24.83 -1.22
CA GLU A 146 15.14 -26.11 -1.36
C GLU A 146 15.53 -26.54 0.06
N THR A 147 14.92 -27.61 0.57
CA THR A 147 15.48 -28.34 1.71
C THR A 147 15.58 -29.80 1.31
N ALA A 148 16.76 -30.32 1.60
CA ALA A 148 17.34 -31.53 1.08
C ALA A 148 16.56 -32.80 1.42
N SER A 149 16.83 -33.78 0.56
CA SER A 149 16.53 -35.20 0.67
C SER A 149 16.74 -35.77 2.07
N ASP A 150 15.74 -36.49 2.55
CA ASP A 150 15.93 -37.63 3.44
C ASP A 150 15.01 -38.77 2.95
N ASP A 151 15.67 -39.88 2.64
CA ASP A 151 15.17 -41.22 2.34
C ASP A 151 14.13 -41.66 3.38
N ASP A 152 12.95 -42.11 2.95
CA ASP A 152 12.14 -43.10 3.67
C ASP A 152 11.24 -43.84 2.67
N GLY A 153 11.73 -44.99 2.22
CA GLY A 153 11.08 -45.84 1.25
C GLY A 153 9.77 -46.44 1.73
N TRP A 154 8.78 -46.42 0.84
CA TRP A 154 7.73 -47.42 0.76
C TRP A 154 7.63 -47.83 -0.71
N SER A 155 8.20 -49.00 -0.99
CA SER A 155 8.03 -49.74 -2.24
C SER A 155 6.66 -50.43 -2.27
N ASP A 156 6.35 -51.02 -3.42
CA ASP A 156 5.18 -51.86 -3.76
C ASP A 156 4.03 -51.07 -4.42
N GLY A 157 3.77 -51.18 -5.72
CA GLY A 157 4.34 -52.03 -6.74
C GLY A 157 3.59 -51.86 -8.07
N ASP A 158 4.28 -52.25 -9.15
CA ASP A 158 3.75 -52.78 -10.42
C ASP A 158 2.72 -51.92 -11.20
N GLY A 159 2.93 -51.48 -12.42
CA GLY A 159 3.82 -51.91 -13.50
C GLY A 159 3.15 -51.48 -14.83
N GLY A 160 3.94 -51.43 -15.91
CA GLY A 160 3.39 -51.54 -17.26
C GLY A 160 3.26 -50.23 -18.04
N LEU A 161 4.18 -50.09 -19.00
CA LEU A 161 4.12 -49.16 -20.12
C LEU A 161 3.03 -49.58 -21.14
N ASP A 162 2.75 -48.63 -22.04
CA ASP A 162 2.24 -48.78 -23.42
C ASP A 162 0.83 -49.36 -23.72
N ASP A 163 0.11 -48.56 -24.53
CA ASP A 163 -0.49 -48.95 -25.83
C ASP A 163 -1.98 -48.59 -26.04
N ALA A 164 -2.23 -48.22 -27.29
CA ALA A 164 -3.45 -48.32 -28.08
C ALA A 164 -4.69 -47.48 -27.72
N GLY A 165 -5.13 -46.74 -28.74
CA GLY A 165 -6.45 -46.12 -28.80
C GLY A 165 -7.59 -47.09 -29.09
N ASP A 166 -8.74 -46.45 -29.29
CA ASP A 166 -10.01 -46.94 -29.85
C ASP A 166 -10.95 -47.79 -28.96
N PHE A 167 -12.23 -47.51 -29.18
CA PHE A 167 -13.50 -48.16 -28.83
C PHE A 167 -14.35 -47.58 -27.69
N GLY A 168 -15.52 -47.04 -28.10
CA GLY A 168 -16.71 -46.81 -27.28
C GLY A 168 -17.64 -45.75 -27.85
#